data_AF-A0A0D3BB76-F1
#
_entry.id   AF-A0A0D3BB76-F1
#
_cell.length_a   1.000
_cell.length_b   1.000
_cell.length_c   1.000
_cell.angle_alpha   90.00
_cell.angle_beta   90.00
_cell.angle_gamma   90.00
#
_symmetry.space_group_name_H-M   'P 1'
#
loop_
_entity.id
_entity.type
_entity.pdbx_description
1 polymer ?
#
loop_
_entity_poly.entity_id
_entity_poly.type
_entity_poly.pdbx_seq_one_letter_code
_entity_poly.pdbx_strand_id
1 'polypeptide(L)'
;MGTLRSFDQFANAVLEGACERVIVGEQYCDIPLGLYVIRGENVVLIGEMDTEREELPPHMIRVSETEIKRAQKVEREAGELRGTMRKRMEFLDFD
;
A
#
# COMPACT_ATOMS: atom_id res chain seq x y z
N MET A 1 -5.69 7.00 -0.60
CA MET A 1 -6.64 7.96 0.00
C MET A 1 -7.08 8.94 -1.08
N GLY A 2 -8.28 9.51 -0.98
CA GLY A 2 -8.81 10.49 -1.94
C GLY A 2 -10.31 10.65 -1.78
N THR A 3 -10.90 11.64 -2.46
CA THR A 3 -12.35 11.82 -2.48
C THR A 3 -12.96 10.93 -3.56
N LEU A 4 -13.80 9.96 -3.17
CA LEU A 4 -14.52 9.12 -4.12
C LEU A 4 -15.57 9.95 -4.87
N ARG A 5 -15.40 10.10 -6.18
CA ARG A 5 -16.29 10.88 -7.04
C ARG A 5 -17.32 10.04 -7.77
N SER A 6 -16.95 8.83 -8.14
CA SER A 6 -17.84 7.89 -8.82
C SER A 6 -17.34 6.47 -8.66
N PHE A 7 -18.26 5.51 -8.71
CA PHE A 7 -17.97 4.09 -8.77
C PHE A 7 -19.03 3.38 -9.62
N ASP A 8 -18.75 2.15 -10.04
CA ASP A 8 -19.70 1.29 -10.73
C ASP A 8 -19.89 -0.07 -10.02
N GLN A 9 -20.78 -0.91 -10.57
CA GLN A 9 -21.10 -2.25 -10.07
C GLN A 9 -19.93 -3.25 -10.13
N PHE A 10 -18.86 -2.91 -10.86
CA PHE A 10 -17.64 -3.70 -10.95
C PHE A 10 -16.54 -3.17 -10.02
N ALA A 11 -16.86 -2.20 -9.16
CA ALA A 11 -15.92 -1.51 -8.27
C ALA A 11 -14.83 -0.70 -9.00
N ASN A 12 -15.03 -0.35 -10.27
CA ASN A 12 -14.19 0.69 -10.87
C ASN A 12 -14.48 2.01 -10.13
N ALA A 13 -13.44 2.79 -9.83
CA ALA A 13 -13.58 3.98 -9.00
C ALA A 13 -12.81 5.18 -9.56
N VAL A 14 -13.37 6.37 -9.40
CA VAL A 14 -12.69 7.64 -9.70
C VAL A 14 -12.44 8.37 -8.38
N LEU A 15 -11.17 8.63 -8.09
CA LEU A 15 -10.72 9.38 -6.92
C LEU A 15 -10.17 10.75 -7.34
N GLU A 16 -10.70 11.82 -6.75
CA GLU A 16 -10.12 13.16 -6.86
C GLU A 16 -9.18 13.44 -5.67
N GLY A 17 -8.10 14.17 -5.92
CA GLY A 17 -7.11 14.50 -4.88
C GLY A 17 -6.48 13.24 -4.29
N ALA A 18 -6.34 12.20 -5.12
CA ALA A 18 -5.81 10.92 -4.72
C ALA A 18 -4.37 11.05 -4.24
N CYS A 19 -4.06 10.28 -3.21
CA CYS A 19 -2.75 10.14 -2.62
C CYS A 19 -2.50 8.67 -2.29
N GLU A 20 -1.35 8.16 -2.71
CA GLU A 20 -0.83 6.86 -2.31
C GLU A 20 -0.09 6.99 -0.99
N ARG A 21 -0.50 6.23 0.03
CA ARG A 21 0.25 6.11 1.28
C ARG A 21 1.11 4.87 1.22
N VAL A 22 2.43 5.04 1.25
CA VAL A 22 3.39 3.94 1.36
C VAL A 22 3.81 3.81 2.81
N ILE A 23 3.71 2.60 3.37
CA ILE A 23 4.09 2.28 4.76
C ILE A 23 5.14 1.19 4.72
N VAL A 24 6.26 1.39 5.42
CA VAL A 24 7.35 0.41 5.57
C VAL A 24 7.82 0.42 7.02
N GLY A 25 7.55 -0.66 7.76
CA GLY A 25 7.77 -0.68 9.20
C GLY A 25 7.01 0.43 9.92
N GLU A 26 7.73 1.27 10.68
CA GLU A 26 7.18 2.43 11.40
C GLU A 26 7.26 3.74 10.58
N GLN A 27 7.61 3.67 9.29
CA GLN A 27 7.74 4.83 8.42
C GLN A 27 6.59 4.91 7.42
N TYR A 28 6.14 6.12 7.10
CA TYR A 28 5.16 6.34 6.05
C TYR A 28 5.45 7.58 5.20
N CYS A 29 4.90 7.59 3.99
CA CYS A 29 4.90 8.76 3.11
C CYS A 29 3.61 8.81 2.28
N ASP A 30 3.10 10.02 2.09
CA ASP A 30 1.91 10.33 1.31
C ASP A 30 2.35 10.96 -0.03
N ILE A 31 2.20 10.21 -1.12
CA ILE A 31 2.61 10.59 -2.48
C ILE A 31 1.37 11.07 -3.25
N PRO A 32 1.34 12.32 -3.75
CA PRO A 32 0.18 12.84 -4.47
C PRO A 32 0.06 12.22 -5.87
N LEU A 33 -1.15 11.82 -6.24
CA LEU A 33 -1.50 11.24 -7.55
C LEU A 33 -2.45 12.14 -8.35
N GLY A 34 -3.26 12.98 -7.69
CA GLY A 34 -4.22 13.87 -8.35
C GLY A 34 -5.53 13.16 -8.72
N LEU A 35 -5.95 13.21 -9.98
CA LEU A 35 -7.14 12.48 -10.43
C LEU A 35 -6.74 11.05 -10.82
N TYR A 36 -7.36 10.06 -10.18
CA TYR A 36 -6.97 8.65 -10.35
C TYR A 36 -8.19 7.78 -10.69
N VAL A 37 -8.04 6.95 -11.72
CA VAL A 37 -9.06 5.96 -12.14
C VAL A 37 -8.55 4.57 -11.81
N ILE A 38 -9.29 3.88 -10.95
CA ILE A 38 -8.95 2.54 -10.45
C ILE A 38 -9.85 1.52 -11.15
N ARG A 39 -9.24 0.48 -11.70
CA ARG A 39 -9.95 -0.64 -12.30
C ARG A 39 -10.34 -1.66 -11.22
N GLY A 40 -11.59 -2.08 -11.24
CA GLY A 40 -12.24 -2.78 -10.13
C GLY A 40 -11.62 -4.13 -9.76
N GLU A 41 -11.06 -4.88 -10.71
CA GLU A 41 -10.37 -6.14 -10.36
C GLU A 41 -9.08 -5.94 -9.56
N ASN A 42 -8.54 -4.72 -9.52
CA ASN A 42 -7.36 -4.38 -8.70
C ASN A 42 -7.77 -3.86 -7.32
N VAL A 43 -9.07 -3.80 -7.01
CA VAL A 43 -9.58 -3.36 -5.72
C VAL A 43 -9.69 -4.56 -4.78
N VAL A 44 -8.95 -4.51 -3.68
CA VAL A 44 -9.10 -5.47 -2.57
C VAL A 44 -10.19 -5.02 -1.62
N LEU A 45 -10.14 -3.75 -1.20
CA LEU A 45 -11.08 -3.15 -0.26
C LEU A 45 -11.15 -1.64 -0.48
N ILE A 46 -12.34 -1.07 -0.29
CA ILE A 46 -12.59 0.37 -0.24
C ILE A 46 -13.40 0.63 1.04
N GLY A 47 -13.02 1.66 1.78
CA GLY A 47 -13.72 2.10 2.98
C GLY A 47 -13.75 3.63 3.06
N GLU A 48 -14.76 4.15 3.74
CA GLU A 48 -14.82 5.55 4.14
C GLU A 48 -13.78 5.80 5.25
N MET A 49 -13.13 6.98 5.20
CA MET A 49 -12.11 7.39 6.17
C MET A 49 -12.69 8.51 7.03
N ASP A 50 -12.55 8.39 8.35
CA ASP A 50 -13.01 9.41 9.29
C ASP A 50 -11.97 10.53 9.38
N THR A 51 -12.36 11.75 9.01
CA THR A 51 -11.45 12.90 9.03
C THR A 51 -11.14 13.41 10.43
N GLU A 52 -11.94 13.04 11.43
CA GLU A 52 -11.73 13.45 12.83
C GLU A 52 -10.82 12.49 13.61
N ARG A 53 -10.51 11.32 13.03
CA ARG A 53 -9.67 10.30 13.66
C ARG A 53 -8.29 10.25 13.05
N GLU A 54 -7.30 10.08 13.92
CA GLU A 54 -5.93 9.81 13.50
C GLU A 54 -5.83 8.32 13.11
N GLU A 55 -5.80 8.07 11.80
CA GLU A 55 -5.78 6.71 11.22
C GLU A 55 -4.46 5.96 11.47
N LEU A 56 -3.37 6.70 11.73
CA LEU A 56 -2.06 6.12 11.94
C LEU A 56 -1.75 5.99 13.43
N PRO A 57 -1.13 4.87 13.86
CA PRO A 57 -0.60 4.77 15.20
C PRO A 57 0.38 5.92 15.54
N PRO A 58 0.44 6.39 16.81
CA PRO A 58 1.27 7.53 17.20
C PRO A 58 2.79 7.37 16.96
N HIS A 59 3.27 6.15 16.77
CA HIS A 59 4.68 5.85 16.54
C HIS A 59 5.09 5.95 15.05
N MET A 60 4.16 6.23 14.14
CA MET A 60 4.44 6.35 12.72
C MET A 60 5.25 7.63 12.41
N ILE A 61 6.35 7.46 11.67
CA ILE A 61 7.27 8.53 11.29
C ILE A 61 7.07 8.89 9.82
N ARG A 62 6.70 10.15 9.56
CA ARG A 62 6.63 10.65 8.19
C ARG A 62 8.04 10.87 7.63
N VAL A 63 8.33 10.32 6.46
CA VAL A 63 9.62 10.45 5.77
C VAL A 63 9.44 11.03 4.36
N SER A 64 10.55 11.34 3.68
CA SER A 64 10.49 11.80 2.29
C SER A 64 10.15 10.67 1.32
N GLU A 65 9.66 11.04 0.13
CA GLU A 65 9.36 10.08 -0.94
C GLU A 65 10.59 9.28 -1.37
N THR A 66 11.78 9.90 -1.33
CA THR A 66 13.02 9.20 -1.69
C THR A 66 13.42 8.16 -0.66
N GLU A 67 13.22 8.45 0.62
CA GLU A 67 13.52 7.54 1.72
C GLU A 67 12.55 6.36 1.75
N ILE A 68 11.24 6.61 1.64
CA ILE A 68 10.24 5.54 1.68
C ILE A 68 10.41 4.57 0.51
N LYS A 69 10.72 5.07 -0.70
CA LYS A 69 10.92 4.23 -1.88
C LYS A 69 12.16 3.35 -1.74
N ARG A 70 13.22 3.86 -1.10
CA ARG A 70 14.41 3.07 -0.78
C ARG A 70 14.07 1.99 0.25
N ALA A 71 13.36 2.34 1.32
CA ALA A 71 12.94 1.39 2.35
C ALA A 71 12.05 0.28 1.76
N GLN A 72 11.07 0.63 0.93
CA GLN A 72 10.17 -0.30 0.27
C GLN A 72 10.91 -1.27 -0.66
N LYS A 73 11.91 -0.78 -1.40
CA LYS A 73 12.75 -1.62 -2.25
C LYS A 73 13.52 -2.66 -1.44
N VAL A 74 14.14 -2.25 -0.33
CA VAL A 74 14.90 -3.15 0.56
C VAL A 74 13.99 -4.21 1.17
N GLU A 75 12.80 -3.82 1.65
CA GLU A 75 11.83 -4.76 2.23
C GLU A 75 11.34 -5.78 1.19
N ARG A 76 11.03 -5.33 -0.02
CA ARG A 76 10.61 -6.21 -1.12
C ARG A 76 11.69 -7.24 -1.46
N GLU A 77 12.94 -6.81 -1.62
CA GLU A 77 14.08 -7.70 -1.92
C GLU A 77 14.30 -8.73 -0.80
N ALA A 78 14.19 -8.30 0.47
CA ALA A 78 14.27 -9.21 1.61
C ALA A 78 13.10 -10.21 1.62
N GLY A 79 11.89 -9.78 1.28
CA GLY A 79 10.71 -10.63 1.15
C GLY A 79 10.85 -11.68 0.05
N GLU A 80 11.37 -11.30 -1.12
CA GLU A 80 11.64 -12.20 -2.24
C GLU A 80 12.68 -13.27 -1.86
N LEU A 81 13.75 -12.88 -1.17
CA LEU A 81 14.78 -13.81 -0.71
C LEU A 81 14.21 -14.80 0.32
N ARG A 82 13.44 -14.31 1.31
CA ARG A 82 12.76 -15.13 2.30
C ARG A 82 11.76 -16.09 1.66
N GLY A 83 10.98 -15.63 0.69
CA GLY A 83 10.04 -16.46 -0.06
C GLY A 83 10.73 -17.57 -0.84
N THR A 84 11.88 -17.26 -1.45
CA THR A 84 12.71 -18.24 -2.17
C THR A 84 13.30 -19.29 -1.22
N MET A 85 13.82 -18.87 -0.06
CA MET A 85 14.33 -19.79 0.96
C MET A 85 13.24 -20.70 1.52
N ARG A 86 12.05 -20.14 1.81
CA ARG A 86 10.90 -20.91 2.29
C ARG A 86 10.48 -21.99 1.29
N LYS A 87 10.35 -21.65 0.00
CA LYS A 87 10.05 -22.64 -1.05
C LYS A 87 11.09 -23.77 -1.13
N ARG A 88 12.38 -23.45 -0.90
CA ARG A 88 13.45 -24.45 -0.86
C ARG A 88 13.36 -25.36 0.36
N MET A 89 13.00 -24.82 1.53
CA MET A 89 12.82 -25.62 2.75
C MET A 89 11.59 -26.53 2.63
N GLU A 90 10.46 -25.99 2.17
CA GLU A 90 9.23 -26.77 1.93
C GLU A 90 9.48 -27.93 0.96
N PHE A 91 10.39 -27.79 -0.03
CA PHE A 91 10.76 -28.87 -0.93
C PHE A 91 11.53 -30.01 -0.25
N LEU A 92 12.36 -29.71 0.76
CA LEU A 92 13.15 -30.72 1.48
C LEU A 92 12.33 -31.52 2.50
N ASP A 93 11.18 -30.99 2.94
CA ASP A 93 10.27 -31.64 3.90
C ASP A 93 9.35 -32.70 3.24
N PHE A 94 9.47 -32.94 1.92
CA PHE A 94 8.68 -33.92 1.17
C PHE A 94 9.40 -35.27 0.90
N ASP A 95 10.60 -35.47 1.46
CA ASP A 95 11.36 -36.74 1.46
C ASP A 95 11.45 -37.33 2.88
#